data_AF-A0A643FJA8-F1
#
_entry.id   AF-A0A643FJA8-F1
#
_cell.length_a   1.000
_cell.length_b   1.000
_cell.length_c   1.000
_cell.angle_alpha   90.00
_cell.angle_beta   90.00
_cell.angle_gamma   90.00
#
_symmetry.space_group_name_H-M   'P 1'
#
loop_
_entity.id
_entity.type
_entity.pdbx_description
1 polymer ?
#
loop_
_entity_poly.entity_id
_entity_poly.type
_entity_poly.pdbx_seq_one_letter_code
_entity_poly.pdbx_strand_id
1 'polypeptide(L)'
;MDTTTSKELKARYEKLLYDLEYVVHELPAGVLFGADGASSKQCAELMADLNEFEKLCIELERPQAEFIEACRWHFDHYPHFLGRRRHFANYAQYITGRGGPIDVPRARR
;
A
#
# COMPACT_ATOMS: atom_id res chain seq x y z
N MET A 1 -9.93 2.19 -28.48
CA MET A 1 -8.89 2.77 -27.62
C MET A 1 -7.62 2.91 -28.45
N ASP A 2 -6.99 4.09 -28.44
CA ASP A 2 -5.70 4.29 -29.09
C ASP A 2 -4.62 3.44 -28.40
N THR A 3 -3.72 2.86 -29.18
CA THR A 3 -2.61 1.99 -28.71
C THR A 3 -1.71 2.75 -27.74
N THR A 4 -1.56 4.07 -27.92
CA THR A 4 -0.80 4.95 -27.02
C THR A 4 -1.42 4.99 -25.63
N THR A 5 -2.74 5.17 -25.52
CA THR A 5 -3.46 5.21 -24.24
C THR A 5 -3.35 3.88 -23.48
N SER A 6 -3.47 2.74 -24.18
CA SER A 6 -3.32 1.42 -23.53
C SER A 6 -1.91 1.19 -22.98
N LYS A 7 -0.87 1.66 -23.68
CA LYS A 7 0.52 1.54 -23.22
C LYS A 7 0.78 2.39 -21.97
N GLU A 8 0.23 3.60 -21.94
CA GLU A 8 0.35 4.48 -20.77
C GLU A 8 -0.36 3.93 -19.53
N LEU A 9 -1.57 3.40 -19.68
CA LEU A 9 -2.31 2.77 -18.57
C LEU A 9 -1.53 1.59 -17.98
N LYS A 10 -0.94 0.74 -18.83
CA LYS A 10 -0.10 -0.37 -18.39
C LYS A 10 1.15 0.10 -17.66
N ALA A 11 1.84 1.12 -18.17
CA ALA A 11 3.03 1.66 -17.53
C ALA A 11 2.71 2.26 -16.14
N ARG A 12 1.58 2.96 -16.00
CA ARG A 12 1.13 3.47 -14.69
C ARG A 12 0.76 2.34 -13.74
N TYR A 13 0.06 1.32 -14.23
CA TYR A 13 -0.27 0.12 -13.45
C TYR A 13 0.98 -0.55 -12.92
N GLU A 14 1.98 -0.79 -13.78
CA GLU A 14 3.23 -1.45 -13.40
C GLU A 14 4.03 -0.64 -12.38
N LYS A 15 4.09 0.69 -12.56
CA LYS A 15 4.75 1.59 -11.62
C LYS A 15 4.08 1.55 -10.25
N LEU A 16 2.76 1.74 -10.20
CA LEU A 16 2.00 1.74 -8.94
C LEU A 16 2.07 0.39 -8.25
N LEU A 17 2.00 -0.71 -9.01
CA LEU A 17 2.17 -2.05 -8.44
C LEU A 17 3.53 -2.19 -7.75
N TYR A 18 4.61 -1.82 -8.43
CA TYR A 18 5.95 -1.88 -7.87
C TYR A 18 6.09 -1.03 -6.60
N ASP A 19 5.61 0.22 -6.64
CA ASP A 19 5.69 1.13 -5.51
C ASP A 19 4.89 0.60 -4.30
N LEU A 20 3.68 0.06 -4.53
CA LEU A 20 2.84 -0.51 -3.49
C LEU A 20 3.45 -1.76 -2.88
N GLU A 21 4.00 -2.68 -3.70
CA GLU A 21 4.73 -3.86 -3.22
C GLU A 21 5.93 -3.48 -2.35
N TYR A 22 6.68 -2.45 -2.76
CA TYR A 22 7.80 -1.94 -1.98
C TYR A 22 7.34 -1.36 -0.63
N VAL A 23 6.29 -0.54 -0.63
CA VAL A 23 5.77 0.09 0.58
C VAL A 23 5.30 -0.95 1.60
N VAL A 24 4.52 -1.95 1.20
CA VAL A 24 4.01 -2.96 2.13
C VAL A 24 5.09 -3.92 2.61
N HIS A 25 6.18 -4.09 1.86
CA HIS A 25 7.35 -4.83 2.32
C HIS A 25 8.09 -4.10 3.45
N GLU A 26 8.25 -2.79 3.33
CA GLU A 26 9.00 -1.96 4.29
C GLU A 26 8.17 -1.59 5.54
N LEU A 27 6.84 -1.53 5.41
CA LEU A 27 5.94 -1.10 6.48
C LEU A 27 6.11 -1.90 7.78
N PRO A 28 6.09 -3.25 7.80
CA PRO A 28 6.27 -4.03 9.02
C PRO A 28 7.58 -3.74 9.78
N ALA A 29 8.65 -3.40 9.06
CA ALA A 29 9.93 -3.00 9.64
C ALA A 29 9.90 -1.58 10.24
N GLY A 30 8.87 -0.78 9.93
CA GLY A 30 8.66 0.55 10.50
C GLY A 30 9.62 1.62 9.98
N VAL A 31 10.29 1.36 8.86
CA VAL A 31 11.34 2.22 8.26
C VAL A 31 10.87 2.98 7.02
N LEU A 32 9.58 2.88 6.69
CA LEU A 32 9.01 3.56 5.54
C LEU A 32 9.23 5.08 5.66
N PHE A 33 9.96 5.67 4.69
CA PHE A 33 10.35 7.08 4.63
C PHE A 33 11.39 7.56 5.69
N GLY A 34 12.21 6.65 6.22
CA GLY A 34 13.32 6.98 7.12
C GLY A 34 12.97 6.82 8.61
N ALA A 35 13.85 7.31 9.49
CA ALA A 35 13.78 7.02 10.93
C ALA A 35 12.47 7.48 11.60
N ASP A 36 11.90 8.58 11.12
CA ASP A 36 10.67 9.16 11.67
C ASP A 36 9.39 8.50 11.13
N GLY A 37 9.51 7.60 10.14
CA GLY A 37 8.39 6.99 9.46
C GLY A 37 7.70 7.95 8.47
N ALA A 38 6.50 7.57 8.01
CA ALA A 38 5.70 8.42 7.12
C ALA A 38 5.08 9.61 7.89
N SER A 39 4.99 10.77 7.24
CA SER A 39 4.11 11.85 7.67
C SER A 39 2.63 11.55 7.36
N SER A 40 1.70 12.28 7.97
CA SER A 40 0.27 12.19 7.64
C SER A 40 -0.01 12.48 6.17
N LYS A 41 0.75 13.40 5.56
CA LYS A 41 0.66 13.71 4.14
C LYS A 41 1.05 12.52 3.28
N GLN A 42 2.20 11.90 3.58
CA GLN A 42 2.67 10.71 2.87
C GLN A 42 1.70 9.53 3.04
N CYS A 43 1.08 9.37 4.21
CA CYS A 43 0.05 8.34 4.38
C CYS A 43 -1.18 8.57 3.49
N ALA A 44 -1.60 9.83 3.34
CA ALA A 44 -2.69 10.19 2.44
C ALA A 44 -2.31 9.96 0.97
N GLU A 45 -1.05 10.23 0.59
CA GLU A 45 -0.51 9.94 -0.74
C GLU A 45 -0.53 8.43 -1.03
N LEU A 46 -0.11 7.56 -0.09
CA LEU A 46 -0.19 6.10 -0.25
C LEU A 46 -1.62 5.59 -0.49
N MET A 47 -2.60 6.15 0.24
CA MET A 47 -4.00 5.81 0.04
C MET A 47 -4.51 6.28 -1.32
N ALA A 48 -4.08 7.44 -1.79
CA ALA A 48 -4.42 7.94 -3.12
C ALA A 48 -3.83 7.05 -4.23
N ASP A 49 -2.57 6.64 -4.10
CA ASP A 49 -1.90 5.72 -5.01
C ASP A 49 -2.61 4.37 -5.08
N LEU A 50 -3.05 3.83 -3.93
CA LEU A 50 -3.83 2.59 -3.89
C LEU A 50 -5.19 2.73 -4.60
N ASN A 51 -5.87 3.86 -4.41
CA ASN A 51 -7.14 4.13 -5.08
C ASN A 51 -6.96 4.31 -6.60
N GLU A 52 -5.85 4.87 -7.06
CA GLU A 52 -5.51 4.94 -8.49
C GLU A 52 -5.21 3.54 -9.04
N PHE A 53 -4.42 2.75 -8.32
CA PHE A 53 -4.12 1.37 -8.69
C PHE A 53 -5.37 0.51 -8.83
N GLU A 54 -6.33 0.63 -7.91
CA GLU A 54 -7.62 -0.07 -7.97
C GLU A 54 -8.41 0.29 -9.24
N LYS A 55 -8.43 1.58 -9.63
CA LYS A 55 -9.07 2.01 -10.89
C LYS A 55 -8.39 1.40 -12.11
N LEU A 56 -7.06 1.38 -12.14
CA LEU A 56 -6.29 0.77 -13.22
C LEU A 56 -6.51 -0.75 -13.32
N CYS A 57 -6.66 -1.44 -12.18
CA CYS A 57 -7.03 -2.86 -12.14
C CYS A 57 -8.36 -3.12 -12.85
N ILE A 58 -9.35 -2.26 -12.62
CA ILE A 58 -10.67 -2.36 -13.28
C ILE A 58 -10.55 -2.07 -14.77
N GLU A 59 -9.88 -0.98 -15.15
CA GLU A 59 -9.76 -0.54 -16.55
C GLU A 59 -8.96 -1.54 -17.42
N LEU A 60 -7.99 -2.23 -16.83
CA LEU A 60 -7.17 -3.23 -17.50
C LEU A 60 -7.67 -4.67 -17.33
N GLU A 61 -8.82 -4.87 -16.67
CA GLU A 61 -9.39 -6.19 -16.36
C GLU A 61 -8.40 -7.12 -15.62
N ARG A 62 -7.62 -6.55 -14.70
CA ARG A 62 -6.60 -7.23 -13.87
C ARG A 62 -6.95 -7.13 -12.39
N PRO A 63 -7.91 -7.92 -11.88
CA PRO A 63 -8.35 -7.81 -10.50
C PRO A 63 -7.25 -8.21 -9.51
N GLN A 64 -7.02 -7.37 -8.50
CA GLN A 64 -6.01 -7.57 -7.44
C GLN A 64 -6.63 -7.48 -6.03
N ALA A 65 -7.87 -7.96 -5.86
CA ALA A 65 -8.67 -7.71 -4.65
C ALA A 65 -7.94 -8.04 -3.34
N GLU A 66 -7.36 -9.23 -3.21
CA GLU A 66 -6.64 -9.66 -2.00
C GLU A 66 -5.45 -8.74 -1.66
N PHE A 67 -4.69 -8.32 -2.67
CA PHE A 67 -3.57 -7.39 -2.51
C PHE A 67 -4.07 -6.00 -2.10
N ILE A 68 -5.10 -5.49 -2.78
CA ILE A 68 -5.67 -4.16 -2.51
C ILE A 68 -6.24 -4.10 -1.09
N GLU A 69 -6.99 -5.11 -0.67
CA GLU A 69 -7.56 -5.17 0.68
C GLU A 69 -6.48 -5.20 1.77
N ALA A 70 -5.40 -5.97 1.56
CA ALA A 70 -4.27 -6.03 2.48
C ALA A 70 -3.52 -4.69 2.55
N CYS A 71 -3.22 -4.07 1.40
CA CYS A 71 -2.64 -2.72 1.34
C CYS A 71 -3.51 -1.69 2.06
N ARG A 72 -4.83 -1.70 1.80
CA ARG A 72 -5.80 -0.77 2.38
C ARG A 72 -5.81 -0.86 3.89
N TRP A 73 -5.81 -2.08 4.44
CA TRP A 73 -5.71 -2.31 5.87
C TRP A 73 -4.48 -1.60 6.46
N HIS A 74 -3.30 -1.77 5.86
CA HIS A 74 -2.10 -1.10 6.36
C HIS A 74 -2.19 0.43 6.26
N PHE A 75 -2.67 0.97 5.14
CA PHE A 75 -2.68 2.41 4.91
C PHE A 75 -3.71 3.13 5.79
N ASP A 76 -4.81 2.46 6.15
CA ASP A 76 -5.78 2.98 7.13
C ASP A 76 -5.21 2.98 8.56
N HIS A 77 -4.38 1.98 8.88
CA HIS A 77 -3.94 1.74 10.26
C HIS A 77 -2.57 2.35 10.61
N TYR A 78 -1.70 2.55 9.63
CA TYR A 78 -0.36 3.09 9.85
C TYR A 78 -0.39 4.53 10.43
N PRO A 79 -1.25 5.46 9.98
CA PRO A 79 -1.38 6.78 10.60
C PRO A 79 -1.77 6.70 12.07
N HIS A 80 -2.68 5.78 12.41
CA HIS A 80 -3.09 5.54 13.79
C HIS A 80 -1.93 5.05 14.65
N PHE A 81 -1.11 4.13 14.13
CA PHE A 81 0.12 3.68 14.79
C PHE A 81 1.09 4.85 15.00
N LEU A 82 1.36 5.63 13.95
CA LEU A 82 2.29 6.76 13.98
C LEU A 82 1.89 7.81 15.02
N GLY A 83 0.60 8.16 15.10
CA GLY A 83 0.07 9.12 16.09
C GLY A 83 0.11 8.62 17.54
N ARG A 84 0.41 7.33 17.76
CA ARG A 84 0.40 6.68 19.07
C ARG A 84 1.63 5.81 19.33
N ARG A 85 2.75 6.05 18.63
CA ARG A 85 3.96 5.19 18.68
C ARG A 85 4.41 4.86 20.11
N ARG A 86 4.32 5.80 21.06
CA ARG A 86 4.67 5.58 22.47
C ARG A 86 3.87 4.47 23.19
N HIS A 87 2.73 4.07 22.64
CA HIS A 87 1.84 3.05 23.21
C HIS A 87 2.02 1.66 22.58
N PHE A 88 2.90 1.53 21.59
CA PHE A 88 3.14 0.29 20.86
C PHE A 88 4.64 0.03 20.77
N ALA A 89 5.09 -1.22 20.90
CA ALA A 89 6.52 -1.52 20.85
C ALA A 89 7.09 -1.33 19.43
N ASN A 90 6.37 -1.80 18.41
CA ASN A 90 6.70 -1.64 16.99
C ASN A 90 5.45 -1.89 16.13
N TYR A 91 5.56 -1.66 14.81
CA TYR A 91 4.42 -1.79 13.91
C TYR A 91 4.01 -3.26 13.71
N ALA A 92 4.96 -4.20 13.62
CA ALA A 92 4.66 -5.63 13.53
C ALA A 92 3.74 -6.12 14.67
N GLN A 93 4.04 -5.75 15.92
CA GLN A 93 3.17 -6.08 17.05
C GLN A 93 1.81 -5.38 16.99
N TYR A 94 1.78 -4.14 16.50
CA TYR A 94 0.53 -3.42 16.28
C TYR A 94 -0.37 -4.12 15.26
N ILE A 95 0.20 -4.68 14.19
CA ILE A 95 -0.50 -5.47 13.17
C ILE A 95 -1.10 -6.73 13.80
N THR A 96 -0.26 -7.56 14.44
CA THR A 96 -0.69 -8.83 15.06
C THR A 96 -1.75 -8.61 16.12
N GLY A 97 -1.62 -7.58 16.96
CA GLY A 97 -2.58 -7.26 18.01
C GLY A 97 -3.97 -6.87 17.50
N ARG A 98 -4.11 -6.62 16.19
CA ARG A 98 -5.38 -6.29 15.54
C ARG A 98 -5.84 -7.34 14.52
N GLY A 99 -5.12 -8.47 14.44
CA GLY A 99 -5.40 -9.50 13.43
C GLY A 99 -5.18 -9.00 11.98
N GLY A 100 -4.31 -8.01 11.79
CA GLY A 100 -3.97 -7.51 10.46
C GLY A 100 -3.04 -8.45 9.68
N PRO A 101 -2.90 -8.25 8.36
CA PRO A 101 -1.99 -9.04 7.54
C PRO A 101 -0.53 -8.65 7.85
N ILE A 102 0.27 -9.56 8.43
CA ILE A 102 1.73 -9.36 8.51
C ILE A 102 2.37 -9.52 7.13
N ASP A 103 1.92 -10.54 6.41
CA ASP A 103 2.37 -10.85 5.06
C ASP A 103 1.30 -10.39 4.08
N VAL A 104 1.62 -9.40 3.26
CA VAL A 104 0.75 -8.97 2.17
C VAL A 104 0.92 -9.94 1.00
N PRO A 105 -0.17 -10.56 0.48
CA PRO A 105 -0.07 -11.44 -0.67
C PRO A 105 0.49 -10.68 -1.87
N ARG A 106 1.36 -11.31 -2.66
CA ARG A 106 1.85 -10.68 -3.89
C ARG A 106 0.71 -10.46 -4.87
N ALA A 107 0.80 -9.38 -5.65
CA ALA A 107 -0.13 -9.19 -6.75
C ALA A 107 -0.02 -10.33 -7.76
N ARG A 108 -1.16 -10.71 -8.34
CA ARG A 108 -1.22 -11.73 -9.39
C ARG A 108 -0.64 -11.15 -10.69
N ARG A 109 0.28 -11.87 -11.33
CA ARG A 109 0.93 -11.41 -12.57
C ARG A 109 0.02 -11.50 -13.79
#